data_AF-A0A8H6YXK3-F1
#
_entry.id   AF-A0A8H6YXK3-F1
#
_cell.length_a   1.000
_cell.length_b   1.000
_cell.length_c   1.000
_cell.angle_alpha   90.00
_cell.angle_beta   90.00
_cell.angle_gamma   90.00
#
_symmetry.space_group_name_H-M   'P 1'
#
loop_
_entity.id
_entity.type
_entity.pdbx_description
1 polymer ?
#
loop_
_entity_poly.entity_id
_entity_poly.type
_entity_poly.pdbx_seq_one_letter_code
_entity_poly.pdbx_strand_id
1 'polypeptide(L)'
;MSIALTFTGKEILDTPIVGPDGAVHYTTSSTHGFRGRKVTTITAASGLVGCINWREEVFVINGQEWSWSKVRSRSGFFKLSYEWHWNERSYKLEYHDMNKSLLATPTSGNVADTVQFHPYHPHLFHANERATILFPHQMQDEVERMFLLMAILQTDVQQQDAARAAAAHAAA
;
A
#
# COMPACT_ATOMS: atom_id res chain seq x y z
N MET A 1 15.46 11.81 7.95
CA MET A 1 15.36 11.74 6.49
C MET A 1 14.58 10.50 6.13
N SER A 2 13.48 10.58 5.38
CA SER A 2 12.72 9.38 4.99
C SER A 2 13.49 8.52 3.97
N ILE A 3 13.17 7.23 3.92
CA ILE A 3 13.62 6.30 2.89
C ILE A 3 12.53 6.23 1.82
N ALA A 4 12.85 6.63 0.60
CA ALA A 4 11.93 6.61 -0.52
C ALA A 4 12.08 5.32 -1.33
N LEU A 5 10.98 4.61 -1.53
CA LEU A 5 10.89 3.46 -2.42
C LEU A 5 9.94 3.81 -3.58
N THR A 6 10.44 3.71 -4.81
CA THR A 6 9.73 4.15 -6.02
C THR A 6 9.28 2.95 -6.84
N PHE A 7 8.01 2.92 -7.21
CA PHE A 7 7.45 1.93 -8.12
C PHE A 7 7.81 2.35 -9.56
N THR A 8 8.48 1.47 -10.31
CA THR A 8 9.00 1.82 -11.64
C THR A 8 7.91 1.85 -12.73
N GLY A 9 6.84 1.07 -12.56
CA GLY A 9 5.70 0.95 -13.47
C GLY A 9 4.46 1.70 -13.00
N LYS A 10 3.53 1.88 -13.95
CA LYS A 10 2.18 2.43 -13.68
C LYS A 10 1.34 1.46 -12.83
N GLU A 11 1.44 0.16 -13.13
CA GLU A 11 0.72 -0.89 -12.39
C GLU A 11 1.54 -1.27 -11.15
N ILE A 12 1.19 -0.69 -10.00
CA ILE A 12 1.96 -0.84 -8.75
C ILE A 12 2.03 -2.29 -8.21
N LEU A 13 1.18 -3.18 -8.73
CA LEU A 13 1.13 -4.59 -8.34
C LEU A 13 1.95 -5.51 -9.24
N ASP A 14 2.53 -4.99 -10.32
CA ASP A 14 3.31 -5.74 -11.31
C ASP A 14 4.56 -4.94 -11.72
N THR A 15 5.37 -4.55 -10.73
CA THR A 15 6.51 -3.67 -10.95
C THR A 15 7.65 -3.91 -9.95
N PRO A 16 8.91 -3.70 -10.38
CA PRO A 16 10.01 -3.43 -9.47
C PRO A 16 9.76 -2.17 -8.61
N ILE A 17 10.23 -2.22 -7.38
CA ILE A 17 10.29 -1.13 -6.41
C ILE A 17 11.77 -0.86 -6.12
N VAL A 18 12.23 0.35 -6.45
CA VAL A 18 13.64 0.77 -6.35
C VAL A 18 13.87 1.74 -5.20
N GLY A 19 15.04 1.66 -4.60
CA GLY A 19 15.50 2.58 -3.57
C GLY A 19 16.15 3.85 -4.14
N PRO A 20 16.62 4.78 -3.28
CA PRO A 20 17.28 6.01 -3.71
C PRO A 20 18.62 5.76 -4.44
N ASP A 21 19.23 4.61 -4.20
CA ASP A 21 20.45 4.13 -4.86
C ASP A 21 20.18 3.51 -6.25
N GLY A 22 18.91 3.43 -6.65
CA GLY A 22 18.49 2.79 -7.90
C GLY A 22 18.46 1.26 -7.84
N ALA A 23 18.81 0.64 -6.71
CA ALA A 23 18.75 -0.80 -6.53
C ALA A 23 17.30 -1.27 -6.39
N VAL A 24 16.99 -2.46 -6.93
CA VAL A 24 15.68 -3.08 -6.73
C VAL A 24 15.62 -3.69 -5.34
N HIS A 25 14.78 -3.15 -4.46
CA HIS A 25 14.55 -3.70 -3.13
C HIS A 25 13.48 -4.78 -3.14
N TYR A 26 12.40 -4.54 -3.89
CA TYR A 26 11.27 -5.46 -3.99
C TYR A 26 10.76 -5.53 -5.41
N THR A 27 10.06 -6.62 -5.73
CA THR A 27 9.26 -6.74 -6.95
C THR A 27 7.85 -7.21 -6.56
N THR A 28 6.83 -6.48 -7.03
CA THR A 28 5.44 -6.89 -6.94
C THR A 28 5.04 -7.68 -8.19
N SER A 29 4.24 -8.74 -8.01
CA SER A 29 3.62 -9.45 -9.13
C SER A 29 2.23 -9.92 -8.72
N SER A 30 1.23 -9.65 -9.56
CA SER A 30 -0.17 -9.97 -9.33
C SER A 30 -0.67 -11.03 -10.30
N THR A 31 -1.43 -11.98 -9.76
CA THR A 31 -2.14 -12.99 -10.55
C THR A 31 -3.63 -12.65 -10.61
N HIS A 32 -4.21 -12.87 -11.79
CA HIS A 32 -5.63 -12.65 -12.05
C HIS A 32 -6.35 -13.95 -12.42
N GLY A 33 -7.66 -13.99 -12.20
CA GLY A 33 -8.54 -15.00 -12.76
C GLY A 33 -9.91 -14.44 -13.04
N PHE A 34 -10.88 -15.32 -13.31
CA PHE A 34 -12.24 -14.92 -13.72
C PHE A 34 -12.95 -13.99 -12.72
N ARG A 35 -12.64 -14.07 -11.41
CA ARG A 35 -13.18 -13.19 -10.36
C ARG A 35 -12.21 -12.07 -9.97
N GLY A 36 -11.45 -11.55 -10.93
CA GLY A 36 -10.45 -10.51 -10.67
C GLY A 36 -9.17 -11.04 -10.01
N ARG A 37 -8.56 -10.19 -9.18
CA ARG A 37 -7.27 -10.43 -8.55
C ARG A 37 -7.31 -11.63 -7.58
N LYS A 38 -6.27 -12.46 -7.62
CA LYS A 38 -6.12 -13.64 -6.75
C LYS A 38 -5.08 -13.36 -5.68
N VAL A 39 -3.83 -13.21 -6.10
CA VAL A 39 -2.68 -13.10 -5.21
C VAL A 39 -1.73 -12.04 -5.76
N THR A 40 -1.26 -11.14 -4.91
CA THR A 40 -0.08 -10.30 -5.20
C THR A 40 1.07 -10.72 -4.32
N THR A 41 2.21 -11.10 -4.90
CA THR A 41 3.44 -11.44 -4.18
C THR A 41 4.40 -10.26 -4.16
N ILE A 42 5.15 -10.14 -3.07
CA ILE A 42 6.25 -9.19 -2.89
C ILE A 42 7.51 -10.00 -2.66
N THR A 43 8.48 -9.87 -3.57
CA THR A 43 9.73 -10.64 -3.56
C THR A 43 10.90 -9.69 -3.38
N ALA A 44 11.79 -9.98 -2.43
CA ALA A 44 13.09 -9.32 -2.28
C ALA A 44 14.19 -10.16 -2.96
N ALA A 45 15.43 -9.67 -2.97
CA ALA A 45 16.56 -10.45 -3.50
C ALA A 45 16.74 -11.82 -2.79
N SER A 46 16.31 -11.93 -1.53
CA SER A 46 16.33 -13.16 -0.72
C SER A 46 15.17 -14.12 -0.99
N GLY A 47 14.16 -13.72 -1.77
CA GLY A 47 12.97 -14.53 -2.06
C GLY A 47 11.65 -13.87 -1.65
N LEU A 48 10.61 -14.68 -1.51
CA LEU A 48 9.27 -14.23 -1.16
C LEU A 48 9.22 -13.70 0.28
N VAL A 49 8.85 -12.42 0.45
CA VAL A 49 8.80 -11.74 1.77
C VAL A 49 7.39 -11.34 2.18
N GLY A 50 6.49 -11.13 1.21
CA GLY A 50 5.11 -10.72 1.46
C GLY A 50 4.15 -11.25 0.41
N CYS A 51 2.89 -11.42 0.77
CA CYS A 51 1.84 -11.84 -0.13
C CYS A 51 0.49 -11.27 0.33
N ILE A 52 -0.27 -10.71 -0.61
CA ILE A 52 -1.66 -10.29 -0.43
C ILE A 52 -2.53 -11.33 -1.12
N ASN A 53 -3.26 -12.13 -0.35
CA ASN A 53 -4.30 -13.00 -0.90
C ASN A 53 -5.63 -12.26 -0.87
N TRP A 54 -6.02 -11.74 -2.03
CA TRP A 54 -7.15 -10.82 -2.18
C TRP A 54 -8.50 -11.49 -1.94
N ARG A 55 -8.58 -12.80 -2.18
CA ARG A 55 -9.84 -13.55 -2.06
C ARG A 55 -10.09 -14.02 -0.64
N GLU A 56 -9.03 -14.44 0.04
CA GLU A 56 -9.07 -14.86 1.43
C GLU A 56 -9.00 -13.66 2.38
N GLU A 57 -8.72 -12.46 1.85
CA GLU A 57 -8.56 -11.23 2.63
C GLU A 57 -7.47 -11.38 3.71
N VAL A 58 -6.32 -11.93 3.32
CA VAL A 58 -5.19 -12.15 4.23
C VAL A 58 -3.90 -11.56 3.69
N PHE A 59 -3.05 -11.12 4.60
CA PHE A 59 -1.64 -10.87 4.35
C PHE A 59 -0.81 -12.03 4.85
N VAL A 60 0.21 -12.44 4.09
CA VAL A 60 1.22 -13.38 4.54
C VAL A 60 2.56 -12.65 4.56
N ILE A 61 3.17 -12.53 5.74
CA ILE A 61 4.46 -11.84 5.94
C ILE A 61 5.44 -12.83 6.55
N ASN A 62 6.55 -13.10 5.89
CA ASN A 62 7.53 -14.08 6.34
C ASN A 62 6.90 -15.45 6.72
N GLY A 63 5.87 -15.87 5.98
CA GLY A 63 5.15 -17.13 6.20
C GLY A 63 4.06 -17.08 7.28
N GLN A 64 3.86 -15.96 7.98
CA GLN A 64 2.78 -15.79 8.96
C GLN A 64 1.58 -15.10 8.35
N GLU A 65 0.39 -15.61 8.62
CA GLU A 65 -0.88 -15.13 8.04
C GLU A 65 -1.64 -14.18 8.98
N TRP A 66 -2.14 -13.09 8.40
CA TRP A 66 -2.87 -12.02 9.07
C TRP A 66 -4.15 -11.69 8.31
N SER A 67 -5.29 -12.13 8.84
CA SER A 67 -6.62 -11.79 8.28
C SER A 67 -6.91 -10.30 8.40
N TRP A 68 -7.39 -9.68 7.32
CA TRP A 68 -7.81 -8.27 7.30
C TRP A 68 -8.83 -7.98 8.39
N SER A 69 -9.77 -8.88 8.68
CA SER A 69 -10.74 -8.67 9.77
C SER A 69 -10.11 -8.57 11.17
N LYS A 70 -8.89 -9.08 11.35
CA LYS A 70 -8.14 -8.99 12.61
C LYS A 70 -7.24 -7.77 12.65
N VAL A 71 -6.63 -7.41 11.52
CA VAL A 71 -5.67 -6.30 11.42
C VAL A 71 -6.27 -5.01 10.89
N ARG A 72 -7.56 -4.98 10.57
CA ARG A 72 -8.27 -3.82 10.05
C ARG A 72 -9.59 -3.66 10.79
N SER A 73 -9.73 -2.56 11.52
CA SER A 73 -11.00 -2.16 12.11
C SER A 73 -11.57 -0.94 11.39
N ARG A 74 -12.89 -0.81 11.44
CA ARG A 74 -13.58 0.38 10.95
C ARG A 74 -13.59 1.40 12.08
N SER A 75 -13.12 2.62 11.81
CA SER A 75 -13.18 3.74 12.73
C SER A 75 -14.14 4.82 12.21
N GLY A 76 -14.85 5.49 13.13
CA GLY A 76 -15.71 6.64 12.83
C GLY A 76 -17.16 6.33 12.43
N PHE A 77 -18.06 7.28 12.74
CA PHE A 77 -19.51 7.18 12.49
C PHE A 77 -19.97 7.76 11.14
N PHE A 78 -19.21 8.70 10.54
CA PHE A 78 -19.66 9.45 9.36
C PHE A 78 -18.75 9.38 8.12
N LYS A 79 -17.47 9.02 8.28
CA LYS A 79 -16.54 8.76 7.18
C LYS A 79 -15.96 7.36 7.39
N LEU A 80 -16.00 6.52 6.36
CA LEU A 80 -15.36 5.21 6.37
C LEU A 80 -13.84 5.44 6.43
N SER A 81 -13.29 5.51 7.64
CA SER A 81 -11.85 5.39 7.86
C SER A 81 -11.53 3.98 8.37
N TYR A 82 -10.43 3.43 7.89
CA TYR A 82 -9.92 2.14 8.35
C TYR A 82 -8.69 2.38 9.22
N GLU A 83 -8.66 1.71 10.36
CA GLU A 83 -7.49 1.64 11.21
C GLU A 83 -6.86 0.26 11.05
N TRP A 84 -5.55 0.24 10.80
CA TRP A 84 -4.76 -0.95 10.60
C TRP A 84 -3.92 -1.24 11.85
N HIS A 85 -4.00 -2.45 12.37
CA HIS A 85 -3.36 -2.85 13.63
C HIS A 85 -2.19 -3.78 13.34
N TRP A 86 -1.03 -3.46 13.90
CA TRP A 86 0.17 -4.26 13.84
C TRP A 86 0.82 -4.35 15.23
N ASN A 87 0.79 -5.53 15.83
CA ASN A 87 1.20 -5.73 17.23
C ASN A 87 0.48 -4.75 18.16
N GLU A 88 1.23 -3.95 18.92
CA GLU A 88 0.71 -2.96 19.87
C GLU A 88 0.46 -1.59 19.22
N ARG A 89 0.70 -1.45 17.91
CA ARG A 89 0.57 -0.20 17.17
C ARG A 89 -0.63 -0.24 16.24
N SER A 90 -1.19 0.94 16.01
CA SER A 90 -2.32 1.11 15.12
C SER A 90 -2.10 2.32 14.23
N TYR A 91 -2.55 2.22 12.99
CA TYR A 91 -2.30 3.17 11.92
C TYR A 91 -3.60 3.56 11.25
N LYS A 92 -3.88 4.86 11.24
CA LYS A 92 -4.99 5.41 10.48
C LYS A 92 -4.54 5.64 9.05
N LEU A 93 -5.17 4.96 8.10
CA LEU A 93 -4.90 5.15 6.66
C LEU A 93 -5.91 6.13 6.06
N GLU A 94 -5.44 7.29 5.61
CA GLU A 94 -6.29 8.34 5.07
C GLU A 94 -5.71 8.98 3.81
N TYR A 95 -6.54 9.10 2.77
CA TYR A 95 -6.25 9.94 1.63
C TYR A 95 -6.41 11.41 1.98
N HIS A 96 -5.38 12.18 1.67
CA HIS A 96 -5.39 13.63 1.75
C HIS A 96 -5.54 14.21 0.34
N ASP A 97 -6.66 14.89 0.10
CA ASP A 97 -6.97 15.46 -1.22
C ASP A 97 -5.99 16.56 -1.64
N MET A 98 -5.50 17.35 -0.68
CA MET A 98 -4.62 18.50 -0.95
C MET A 98 -3.27 18.11 -1.55
N ASN A 99 -2.68 17.01 -1.08
CA ASN A 99 -1.36 16.53 -1.53
C ASN A 99 -1.47 15.25 -2.36
N LYS A 100 -2.70 14.78 -2.64
CA LYS A 100 -3.01 13.55 -3.37
C LYS A 100 -2.19 12.36 -2.86
N SER A 101 -2.03 12.25 -1.53
CA SER A 101 -1.27 11.17 -0.92
C SER A 101 -2.14 10.38 0.06
N LEU A 102 -1.77 9.11 0.25
CA LEU A 102 -2.29 8.26 1.30
C LEU A 102 -1.30 8.28 2.46
N LEU A 103 -1.76 8.67 3.64
CA LEU A 103 -0.96 8.70 4.87
C LEU A 103 -1.35 7.53 5.75
N ALA A 104 -0.36 6.80 6.27
CA ALA A 104 -0.53 5.86 7.36
C ALA A 104 0.06 6.48 8.63
N THR A 105 -0.80 7.12 9.41
CA THR A 105 -0.43 7.88 10.61
C THR A 105 -0.64 7.01 11.85
N PRO A 106 0.35 6.85 12.74
CA PRO A 106 0.14 6.18 14.02
C PRO A 106 -1.00 6.82 14.81
N THR A 107 -1.92 6.03 15.36
CA THR A 107 -3.02 6.55 16.20
C THR A 107 -2.59 6.84 17.63
N SER A 108 -1.50 6.21 18.06
CA SER A 108 -0.76 6.54 19.26
C SER A 108 0.74 6.63 18.93
N GLY A 109 1.47 7.51 19.62
CA GLY A 109 2.92 7.69 19.43
C GLY A 109 3.30 8.93 18.62
N ASN A 110 4.45 8.86 17.97
CA ASN A 110 5.07 10.01 17.31
C ASN A 110 4.56 10.15 15.87
N VAL A 111 3.99 11.31 15.53
CA VAL A 111 3.56 11.63 14.15
C VAL A 111 4.72 11.55 13.15
N ALA A 112 5.97 11.69 13.60
CA ALA A 112 7.16 11.48 12.78
C ALA A 112 7.25 10.05 12.19
N ASP A 113 6.52 9.08 12.73
CA ASP A 113 6.47 7.70 12.24
C ASP A 113 5.42 7.50 11.12
N THR A 114 4.85 8.59 10.57
CA THR A 114 3.89 8.54 9.46
C THR A 114 4.55 8.04 8.19
N VAL A 115 3.97 7.01 7.58
CA VAL A 115 4.33 6.55 6.23
C VAL A 115 3.47 7.29 5.21
N GLN A 116 4.09 7.77 4.15
CA GLN A 116 3.39 8.52 3.10
C GLN A 116 3.50 7.77 1.77
N PHE A 117 2.38 7.62 1.09
CA PHE A 117 2.31 7.04 -0.25
C PHE A 117 1.76 8.06 -1.24
N HIS A 118 2.52 8.29 -2.29
CA HIS A 118 2.11 9.06 -3.46
C HIS A 118 1.72 8.06 -4.56
N PRO A 119 0.44 8.00 -4.97
CA PRO A 119 0.00 7.20 -6.09
C PRO A 119 0.65 7.66 -7.41
N TYR A 120 0.56 6.81 -8.43
CA TYR A 120 0.98 7.17 -9.79
C TYR A 120 0.06 8.26 -10.35
N HIS A 121 0.66 9.35 -10.86
CA HIS A 121 -0.10 10.44 -11.49
C HIS A 121 0.32 10.61 -12.95
N PRO A 122 -0.58 10.32 -13.92
CA PRO A 122 -0.32 10.63 -15.32
C PRO A 122 -0.43 12.13 -15.57
N HIS A 123 0.48 12.66 -16.40
CA HIS A 123 0.46 14.05 -16.85
C HIS A 123 0.34 14.10 -18.37
N LEU A 124 -0.43 15.06 -18.90
CA LEU A 124 -0.65 15.19 -20.36
C LEU A 124 0.50 15.92 -21.08
N PHE A 125 1.26 16.75 -20.36
CA PHE A 125 2.29 17.64 -20.95
C PHE A 125 3.64 17.58 -20.22
N HIS A 126 3.77 16.72 -19.21
CA HIS A 126 4.98 16.54 -18.42
C HIS A 126 5.26 15.05 -18.21
N ALA A 127 6.45 14.73 -17.72
CA ALA A 127 6.76 13.36 -17.31
C ALA A 127 5.79 12.91 -16.22
N ASN A 128 5.32 11.66 -16.32
CA ASN A 128 4.43 11.08 -15.31
C ASN A 128 5.14 10.99 -13.96
N GLU A 129 4.40 11.25 -12.88
CA GLU A 129 4.90 11.05 -11.53
C GLU A 129 4.72 9.58 -11.13
N ARG A 130 5.84 8.94 -10.79
CA ARG A 130 5.85 7.54 -10.35
C ARG A 130 5.30 7.42 -8.94
N ALA A 131 4.62 6.30 -8.68
CA ALA A 131 4.18 6.02 -7.32
C ALA A 131 5.40 5.86 -6.39
N THR A 132 5.33 6.42 -5.19
CA THR A 132 6.44 6.43 -4.23
C THR A 132 5.90 6.23 -2.82
N ILE A 133 6.52 5.35 -2.05
CA ILE A 133 6.27 5.20 -0.61
C ILE A 133 7.47 5.73 0.18
N LEU A 134 7.19 6.51 1.20
CA LEU A 134 8.17 7.17 2.06
C LEU A 134 8.06 6.58 3.46
N PHE A 135 9.07 5.83 3.87
CA PHE A 135 9.17 5.31 5.23
C PHE A 135 10.00 6.25 6.11
N PRO A 136 9.60 6.50 7.36
CA PRO A 136 10.45 7.20 8.33
C PRO A 136 11.77 6.45 8.56
N HIS A 137 12.88 7.17 8.73
CA HIS A 137 14.20 6.55 8.94
C HIS A 137 14.24 5.64 10.17
N GLN A 138 13.53 6.08 11.21
CA GLN A 138 13.50 5.42 12.52
C GLN A 138 12.65 4.15 12.53
N MET A 139 11.89 3.88 11.46
CA MET A 139 11.10 2.66 11.33
C MET A 139 12.03 1.50 10.94
N GLN A 140 12.69 0.92 11.95
CA GLN A 140 13.69 -0.15 11.76
C GLN A 140 13.07 -1.54 11.56
N ASP A 141 11.86 -1.78 12.08
CA ASP A 141 11.17 -3.07 11.94
C ASP A 141 10.76 -3.32 10.48
N GLU A 142 11.44 -4.28 9.84
CA GLU A 142 11.19 -4.62 8.43
C GLU A 142 9.83 -5.26 8.20
N VAL A 143 9.33 -6.00 9.21
CA VAL A 143 8.05 -6.71 9.13
C VAL A 143 6.91 -5.70 9.22
N GLU A 144 7.05 -4.71 10.10
CA GLU A 144 6.13 -3.56 10.17
C GLU A 144 6.13 -2.76 8.86
N ARG A 145 7.31 -2.47 8.28
CA ARG A 145 7.39 -1.80 6.97
C ARG A 145 6.68 -2.60 5.88
N MET A 146 6.86 -3.92 5.86
CA MET A 146 6.19 -4.82 4.91
C MET A 146 4.68 -4.84 5.11
N PHE A 147 4.21 -4.89 6.37
CA PHE A 147 2.79 -4.79 6.70
C PHE A 147 2.20 -3.48 6.17
N LEU A 148 2.82 -2.34 6.46
CA LEU A 148 2.36 -1.02 6.01
C LEU A 148 2.39 -0.89 4.49
N LEU A 149 3.41 -1.42 3.82
CA LEU A 149 3.46 -1.49 2.36
C LEU A 149 2.22 -2.22 1.80
N MET A 150 1.90 -3.40 2.33
CA MET A 150 0.73 -4.17 1.87
C MET A 150 -0.60 -3.50 2.21
N ALA A 151 -0.73 -2.92 3.40
CA ALA A 151 -1.93 -2.16 3.79
C ALA A 151 -2.18 -0.97 2.86
N ILE A 152 -1.12 -0.25 2.49
CA ILE A 152 -1.17 0.86 1.53
C ILE A 152 -1.55 0.36 0.13
N LEU A 153 -0.89 -0.69 -0.37
CA LEU A 153 -1.22 -1.27 -1.69
C LEU A 153 -2.67 -1.74 -1.75
N GLN A 154 -3.14 -2.38 -0.68
CA GLN A 154 -4.51 -2.84 -0.56
C GLN A 154 -5.49 -1.66 -0.59
N THR A 155 -5.22 -0.62 0.19
CA THR A 155 -6.09 0.55 0.31
C THR A 155 -6.15 1.32 -1.01
N ASP A 156 -5.01 1.51 -1.68
CA ASP A 156 -4.94 2.22 -2.96
C ASP A 156 -5.66 1.48 -4.09
N VAL A 157 -5.49 0.17 -4.15
CA VAL A 157 -6.20 -0.65 -5.13
C VAL A 157 -7.71 -0.61 -4.91
N GLN A 158 -8.18 -0.71 -3.66
CA GLN A 158 -9.61 -0.60 -3.37
C GLN A 158 -10.17 0.77 -3.77
N GLN A 159 -9.42 1.84 -3.53
CA GLN A 159 -9.80 3.19 -3.93
C GLN A 159 -9.89 3.32 -5.46
N GLN A 160 -8.90 2.81 -6.19
CA GLN A 160 -8.89 2.81 -7.65
C GLN A 160 -10.06 1.99 -8.22
N ASP A 161 -10.33 0.81 -7.68
CA ASP A 161 -11.43 -0.05 -8.12
C ASP A 161 -12.79 0.63 -7.88
N ALA A 162 -12.97 1.29 -6.73
CA ALA A 162 -14.17 2.08 -6.43
C ALA A 162 -14.34 3.27 -7.40
N ALA A 163 -13.26 4.00 -7.70
CA ALA A 163 -13.29 5.11 -8.64
C ALA A 163 -13.63 4.64 -10.08
N ARG A 164 -13.06 3.50 -10.52
CA ARG A 164 -13.39 2.89 -11.82
C ARG A 164 -14.84 2.45 -11.89
N ALA A 165 -15.36 1.83 -10.84
CA ALA A 165 -16.77 1.44 -10.77
C ALA A 165 -17.69 2.67 -10.85
N ALA A 166 -17.40 3.74 -10.10
CA ALA A 166 -18.16 4.98 -10.15
C ALA A 166 -18.14 5.64 -11.55
N ALA A 167 -16.97 5.68 -12.20
CA ALA A 167 -16.84 6.21 -13.55
C ALA A 167 -17.60 5.38 -14.59
N ALA A 168 -17.57 4.05 -14.48
CA ALA A 168 -18.34 3.15 -15.35
C ALA A 168 -19.85 3.36 -15.19
N HIS A 169 -20.34 3.56 -13.96
CA HIS A 169 -21.73 3.89 -13.70
C HIS A 169 -22.14 5.26 -14.24
N ALA A 170 -21.24 6.26 -14.23
CA ALA A 170 -21.53 7.59 -14.75
C ALA A 170 -21.54 7.65 -16.30
N ALA A 171 -20.92 6.67 -16.97
CA ALA A 171 -20.85 6.58 -18.43
C ALA A 171 -21.95 5.71 -19.07
N ALA A 172 -22.74 5.00 -18.25
CA ALA A 172 -23.84 4.12 -18.68
C ALA A 172 -25.18 4.87 -18.64
#